data_AF-Q2U713-F1
#
_entry.id   AF-Q2U713-F1
#
_cell.length_a   1.000
_cell.length_b   1.000
_cell.length_c   1.000
_cell.angle_alpha   90.00
_cell.angle_beta   90.00
_cell.angle_gamma   90.00
#
_symmetry.space_group_name_H-M   'P 1'
#
loop_
_entity.id
_entity.type
_entity.pdbx_description
1 polymer ?
#
loop_
_entity_poly.entity_id
_entity_poly.type
_entity_poly.pdbx_seq_one_letter_code
_entity_poly.pdbx_strand_id
1 'polypeptide(L)'
;MSIRTIFGPDCPGRCKQGTLATDNRGNKKMNESRSEKELLEINEIIRWIVYGKDLLTPKQMLAALYIRNGETSLLPLEQKFKIKYPLFEVDRNGKVDFRSSEIERYIPLKKTTHDLEDSYSKEAVQAAEVAMVKHFLLTVCPSEVYTKLKFDAYLAQLSKPKGRRINKDEPHTGETKMALTCLDVLTEKTDRKRTRLLTYARKYLINHLSTVDLALADIACKSAVGVLLAKLFTEGSSIDILLHCAESVDDPNLRYKIRRYWLYSNDSVNTILRWFGDSAVTSEITDTATRAWVASVASEAESDEDLMRPAAERMAVHFLQEAHSESFTKDAFLFIAGFVNKVSSALLNQLEILAEP
;
A
#
# COMPACT_ATOMS: atom_id res chain seq x y z
N MET A 1 -4.75 6.89 22.71
CA MET A 1 -5.42 8.17 23.08
C MET A 1 -4.81 9.28 22.24
N SER A 2 -5.56 9.78 21.25
CA SER A 2 -5.08 10.70 20.22
C SER A 2 -5.42 12.14 20.62
N ILE A 3 -4.42 13.01 20.69
CA ILE A 3 -4.64 14.44 20.99
C ILE A 3 -4.84 15.18 19.66
N ARG A 4 -6.10 15.46 19.34
CA ARG A 4 -6.50 16.54 18.43
C ARG A 4 -7.66 17.31 19.07
N THR A 5 -7.31 18.28 19.88
CA THR A 5 -8.16 19.43 20.25
C THR A 5 -7.17 20.56 20.49
N ILE A 6 -7.26 21.71 19.81
CA ILE A 6 -7.94 22.90 20.30
C ILE A 6 -8.18 23.86 19.11
N PHE A 7 -9.41 24.37 19.02
CA PHE A 7 -9.88 25.45 18.17
C PHE A 7 -9.60 26.84 18.77
N GLY A 8 -9.57 27.86 17.90
CA GLY A 8 -10.16 29.19 18.15
C GLY A 8 -9.31 30.40 17.71
N PRO A 9 -9.89 31.59 17.40
CA PRO A 9 -11.23 31.90 16.89
C PRO A 9 -11.23 32.84 15.64
N ASP A 10 -12.43 33.16 15.16
CA ASP A 10 -12.83 33.91 13.95
C ASP A 10 -12.15 35.27 13.68
N CYS A 11 -11.99 35.59 12.38
CA CYS A 11 -12.26 36.92 11.80
C CYS A 11 -12.57 36.86 10.28
N PRO A 12 -13.35 37.81 9.74
CA PRO A 12 -14.30 37.53 8.67
C PRO A 12 -13.89 38.04 7.27
N GLY A 13 -14.46 37.40 6.25
CA GLY A 13 -14.90 38.08 5.02
C GLY A 13 -13.85 38.41 3.96
N ARG A 14 -13.63 37.46 3.02
CA ARG A 14 -13.72 37.80 1.59
C ARG A 14 -13.96 36.55 0.74
N CYS A 15 -15.17 36.45 0.19
CA CYS A 15 -15.57 35.42 -0.76
C CYS A 15 -14.58 35.34 -1.94
N LYS A 16 -13.87 34.21 -2.07
CA LYS A 16 -13.25 33.80 -3.34
C LYS A 16 -14.16 32.79 -4.05
N GLN A 17 -15.35 33.23 -4.43
CA GLN A 17 -16.24 32.45 -5.29
C GLN A 17 -15.68 32.26 -6.73
N GLY A 18 -14.59 32.96 -7.08
CA GLY A 18 -13.93 32.89 -8.39
C GLY A 18 -12.93 31.74 -8.61
N THR A 19 -12.52 31.00 -7.57
CA THR A 19 -11.52 29.91 -7.69
C THR A 19 -12.17 28.52 -7.85
N LEU A 20 -13.45 28.39 -7.50
CA LEU A 20 -14.22 27.14 -7.49
C LEU A 20 -14.50 26.57 -8.90
N ALA A 21 -14.71 27.43 -9.89
CA ALA A 21 -15.00 26.99 -11.26
C ALA A 21 -13.73 26.69 -12.10
N THR A 22 -12.56 27.06 -11.60
CA THR A 22 -11.26 26.82 -12.26
C THR A 22 -10.68 25.45 -11.92
N ASP A 23 -10.94 24.92 -10.73
CA ASP A 23 -10.32 23.66 -10.28
C ASP A 23 -10.99 22.41 -10.89
N ASN A 24 -12.32 22.37 -10.93
CA ASN A 24 -13.05 21.32 -11.67
C ASN A 24 -12.74 21.32 -13.18
N ARG A 25 -12.49 22.50 -13.77
CA ARG A 25 -12.01 22.60 -15.15
C ARG A 25 -10.54 22.18 -15.29
N GLY A 26 -9.71 22.41 -14.26
CA GLY A 26 -8.31 21.97 -14.18
C GLY A 26 -8.19 20.45 -14.18
N ASN A 27 -8.95 19.75 -13.33
CA ASN A 27 -8.98 18.29 -13.28
C ASN A 27 -9.50 17.67 -14.59
N LYS A 28 -10.52 18.27 -15.23
CA LYS A 28 -11.04 17.80 -16.52
C LYS A 28 -10.04 18.00 -17.67
N LYS A 29 -9.39 19.17 -17.75
CA LYS A 29 -8.34 19.44 -18.76
C LYS A 29 -7.08 18.59 -18.54
N MET A 30 -6.71 18.29 -17.29
CA MET A 30 -5.60 17.38 -16.99
C MET A 30 -5.89 15.95 -17.41
N ASN A 31 -7.11 15.44 -17.15
CA ASN A 31 -7.50 14.10 -17.61
C ASN A 31 -7.50 13.96 -19.14
N GLU A 32 -7.74 15.02 -19.90
CA GLU A 32 -7.82 14.99 -21.37
C GLU A 32 -6.46 15.15 -22.08
N SER A 33 -5.44 15.69 -21.40
CA SER A 33 -4.12 16.02 -21.96
C SER A 33 -2.96 15.15 -21.47
N ARG A 34 -3.20 14.25 -20.51
CA ARG A 34 -2.18 13.42 -19.89
C ARG A 34 -2.12 12.03 -20.51
N SER A 35 -0.92 11.49 -20.62
CA SER A 35 -0.75 10.08 -20.98
C SER A 35 -1.22 9.18 -19.83
N GLU A 36 -1.54 7.93 -20.14
CA GLU A 36 -1.93 6.94 -19.15
C GLU A 36 -0.89 6.75 -18.03
N LYS A 37 0.38 6.71 -18.41
CA LYS A 37 1.49 6.59 -17.47
C LYS A 37 1.54 7.77 -16.49
N GLU A 38 1.28 8.98 -16.98
CA GLU A 38 1.22 10.17 -16.13
C GLU A 38 0.02 10.13 -15.17
N LEU A 39 -1.12 9.59 -15.59
CA LEU A 39 -2.29 9.41 -14.72
C LEU A 39 -2.05 8.35 -13.64
N LEU A 40 -1.35 7.27 -13.97
CA LEU A 40 -0.93 6.25 -12.99
C LEU A 40 0.04 6.83 -11.96
N GLU A 41 1.04 7.61 -12.41
CA GLU A 41 1.95 8.33 -11.49
C GLU A 41 1.19 9.30 -10.57
N ILE A 42 0.23 10.08 -11.11
CA ILE A 42 -0.56 11.02 -10.32
C ILE A 42 -1.40 10.28 -9.26
N ASN A 43 -2.08 9.19 -9.64
CA ASN A 43 -2.89 8.39 -8.71
C ASN A 43 -2.02 7.72 -7.64
N GLU A 44 -0.81 7.31 -7.97
CA GLU A 44 0.15 6.81 -7.00
C GLU A 44 0.54 7.89 -5.99
N ILE A 45 0.89 9.10 -6.45
CA ILE A 45 1.23 10.22 -5.55
C ILE A 45 0.06 10.55 -4.63
N ILE A 46 -1.17 10.58 -5.17
CA ILE A 46 -2.39 10.79 -4.38
C ILE A 46 -2.52 9.72 -3.30
N ARG A 47 -2.30 8.44 -3.62
CA ARG A 47 -2.39 7.37 -2.62
C ARG A 47 -1.43 7.60 -1.47
N TRP A 48 -0.17 7.95 -1.76
CA TRP A 48 0.83 8.20 -0.73
C TRP A 48 0.53 9.42 0.13
N ILE A 49 -0.09 10.46 -0.42
CA ILE A 49 -0.50 11.63 0.36
C ILE A 49 -1.72 11.30 1.23
N VAL A 50 -2.70 10.58 0.68
CA VAL A 50 -4.00 10.32 1.35
C VAL A 50 -3.91 9.21 2.39
N TYR A 51 -3.26 8.09 2.07
CA TYR A 51 -3.20 6.90 2.92
C TYR A 51 -1.87 6.71 3.62
N GLY A 52 -0.83 7.45 3.20
CA GLY A 52 0.47 7.41 3.85
C GLY A 52 0.36 7.81 5.33
N LYS A 53 1.02 7.04 6.21
CA LYS A 53 1.09 7.38 7.64
C LYS A 53 2.17 8.44 7.95
N ASP A 54 2.97 8.79 6.95
CA ASP A 54 3.96 9.87 6.97
C ASP A 54 4.16 10.40 5.55
N LEU A 55 4.37 11.71 5.42
CA LEU A 55 4.62 12.33 4.13
C LEU A 55 6.02 11.98 3.64
N LEU A 56 6.13 11.67 2.35
CA LEU A 56 7.39 11.27 1.73
C LEU A 56 8.18 12.48 1.26
N THR A 57 9.50 12.42 1.37
CA THR A 57 10.38 13.33 0.61
C THR A 57 10.30 13.02 -0.90
N PRO A 58 10.68 13.94 -1.80
CA PRO A 58 10.71 13.65 -3.24
C PRO A 58 11.51 12.40 -3.61
N LYS A 59 12.61 12.17 -2.90
CA LYS A 59 13.47 10.98 -3.07
C LYS A 59 12.78 9.66 -2.69
N GLN A 60 11.91 9.69 -1.68
CA GLN A 60 11.10 8.55 -1.24
C GLN A 60 9.90 8.36 -2.15
N MET A 61 9.22 9.44 -2.55
CA MET A 61 8.11 9.38 -3.50
C MET A 61 8.55 8.81 -4.86
N LEU A 62 9.74 9.19 -5.35
CA LEU A 62 10.34 8.57 -6.54
C LEU A 62 10.62 7.08 -6.36
N ALA A 63 11.00 6.64 -5.16
CA ALA A 63 11.18 5.22 -4.88
C ALA A 63 9.83 4.49 -4.90
N ALA A 64 8.78 5.10 -4.35
CA ALA A 64 7.44 4.53 -4.37
C ALA A 64 6.90 4.36 -5.79
N LEU A 65 7.05 5.40 -6.62
CA LEU A 65 6.70 5.36 -8.05
C LEU A 65 7.49 4.28 -8.81
N TYR A 66 8.77 4.10 -8.47
CA TYR A 66 9.61 3.06 -9.06
C TYR A 66 9.12 1.65 -8.72
N ILE A 67 8.79 1.40 -7.46
CA ILE A 67 8.26 0.09 -7.03
C ILE A 67 6.97 -0.22 -7.78
N ARG A 68 6.09 0.77 -7.95
CA ARG A 68 4.81 0.56 -8.64
C ARG A 68 4.96 0.36 -10.16
N ASN A 69 5.80 1.16 -10.80
CA ASN A 69 5.82 1.26 -12.26
C ASN A 69 7.02 0.58 -12.91
N GLY A 70 7.98 0.06 -12.14
CA GLY A 70 9.23 -0.55 -12.62
C GLY A 70 10.24 0.42 -13.24
N GLU A 71 9.84 1.66 -13.54
CA GLU A 71 10.65 2.63 -14.25
C GLU A 71 10.86 3.92 -13.45
N THR A 72 12.07 4.47 -13.55
CA THR A 72 12.36 5.82 -13.05
C THR A 72 12.24 6.83 -14.17
N SER A 73 11.44 7.86 -13.93
CA SER A 73 11.40 9.00 -14.83
C SER A 73 12.72 9.78 -14.81
N LEU A 74 13.16 10.21 -15.99
CA LEU A 74 14.36 11.03 -16.16
C LEU A 74 14.20 12.45 -15.61
N LEU A 75 12.97 12.95 -15.53
CA LEU A 75 12.69 14.28 -15.00
C LEU A 75 12.54 14.22 -13.47
N PRO A 76 13.29 15.02 -12.69
CA PRO A 76 13.13 15.11 -11.24
C PRO A 76 11.69 15.45 -10.86
N LEU A 77 11.22 14.88 -9.76
CA LEU A 77 9.84 14.99 -9.33
C LEU A 77 9.45 16.45 -9.03
N GLU A 78 10.39 17.22 -8.49
CA GLU A 78 10.24 18.64 -8.19
C GLU A 78 10.00 19.47 -9.46
N GLN A 79 10.65 19.10 -10.57
CA GLN A 79 10.41 19.74 -11.86
C GLN A 79 9.08 19.28 -12.46
N LYS A 80 8.72 17.99 -12.29
CA LYS A 80 7.40 17.48 -12.69
C LYS A 80 6.28 18.24 -11.99
N PHE A 81 6.39 18.56 -10.70
CA PHE A 81 5.35 19.31 -9.97
C PHE A 81 5.15 20.74 -10.50
N LYS A 82 6.22 21.37 -11.02
CA LYS A 82 6.13 22.70 -11.62
C LYS A 82 5.52 22.67 -13.02
N ILE A 83 5.88 21.68 -13.83
CA ILE A 83 5.61 21.69 -15.28
C ILE A 83 4.42 20.78 -15.64
N LYS A 84 4.28 19.62 -14.99
CA LYS A 84 3.35 18.55 -15.36
C LYS A 84 2.26 18.29 -14.33
N TYR A 85 2.57 18.32 -13.04
CA TYR A 85 1.65 17.93 -11.97
C TYR A 85 1.42 19.09 -11.01
N PRO A 86 0.74 20.17 -11.44
CA PRO A 86 0.56 21.38 -10.63
C PRO A 86 -0.33 21.17 -9.39
N LEU A 87 -0.94 19.98 -9.25
CA LEU A 87 -1.72 19.58 -8.08
C LEU A 87 -0.85 19.37 -6.84
N PHE A 88 0.44 19.09 -7.03
CA PHE A 88 1.37 18.76 -5.95
C PHE A 88 2.42 19.85 -5.78
N GLU A 89 3.02 19.86 -4.60
CA GLU A 89 4.20 20.66 -4.29
C GLU A 89 5.12 19.92 -3.32
N VAL A 90 6.30 20.51 -3.10
CA VAL A 90 7.15 20.15 -1.97
C VAL A 90 6.95 21.23 -0.92
N ASP A 91 6.43 20.84 0.24
CA ASP A 91 6.13 21.74 1.35
C ASP A 91 7.42 22.32 1.96
N ARG A 92 7.25 23.18 2.98
CA ARG A 92 8.38 23.81 3.68
C ARG A 92 9.26 22.81 4.44
N ASN A 93 8.75 21.62 4.74
CA ASN A 93 9.46 20.54 5.42
C ASN A 93 10.19 19.61 4.44
N GLY A 94 10.16 19.90 3.14
CA GLY A 94 10.78 19.07 2.12
C GLY A 94 9.98 17.79 1.81
N LYS A 95 8.68 17.79 2.09
CA LYS A 95 7.76 16.67 1.91
C LYS A 95 6.80 16.92 0.76
N VAL A 96 6.41 15.86 0.07
CA VAL A 96 5.45 15.91 -1.04
C VAL A 96 4.04 15.95 -0.47
N ASP A 97 3.27 16.97 -0.87
CA ASP A 97 1.86 17.12 -0.49
C ASP A 97 1.06 17.80 -1.63
N PHE A 98 -0.25 17.92 -1.47
CA PHE A 98 -1.08 18.76 -2.32
C PHE A 98 -0.69 20.23 -2.17
N ARG A 99 -0.74 20.97 -3.29
CA ARG A 99 -0.53 22.43 -3.29
C ARG A 99 -1.58 23.18 -2.46
N SER A 100 -2.77 22.60 -2.32
CA SER A 100 -3.82 23.10 -1.45
C SER A 100 -4.55 21.92 -0.84
N SER A 101 -4.82 21.99 0.46
CA SER A 101 -5.56 20.97 1.20
C SER A 101 -6.99 20.74 0.67
N GLU A 102 -7.53 21.70 -0.08
CA GLU A 102 -8.85 21.58 -0.71
C GLU A 102 -8.84 20.63 -1.91
N ILE A 103 -7.70 20.46 -2.59
CA ILE A 103 -7.56 19.65 -3.82
C ILE A 103 -8.02 18.23 -3.55
N GLU A 104 -7.66 17.69 -2.39
CA GLU A 104 -8.04 16.35 -1.97
C GLU A 104 -9.57 16.16 -2.07
N ARG A 105 -10.36 17.13 -1.63
CA ARG A 105 -11.84 17.05 -1.61
C ARG A 105 -12.45 16.97 -3.02
N TYR A 106 -11.74 17.47 -4.03
CA TYR A 106 -12.21 17.47 -5.42
C TYR A 106 -11.77 16.26 -6.22
N ILE A 107 -10.87 15.43 -5.67
CA ILE A 107 -10.47 14.18 -6.32
C ILE A 107 -11.56 13.13 -6.06
N PRO A 108 -12.19 12.58 -7.10
CA PRO A 108 -13.26 11.61 -6.93
C PRO A 108 -12.72 10.28 -6.40
N LEU A 109 -13.52 9.62 -5.56
CA LEU A 109 -13.31 8.21 -5.21
C LEU A 109 -13.47 7.34 -6.45
N LYS A 110 -12.57 6.39 -6.63
CA LYS A 110 -12.68 5.35 -7.63
C LYS A 110 -13.91 4.51 -7.28
N LYS A 111 -14.94 4.57 -8.11
CA LYS A 111 -16.08 3.68 -7.99
C LYS A 111 -15.62 2.28 -8.38
N THR A 112 -15.57 1.37 -7.43
CA THR A 112 -15.41 -0.06 -7.68
C THR A 112 -16.70 -0.56 -8.32
N THR A 113 -16.84 -0.41 -9.63
CA THR A 113 -17.67 -1.37 -10.34
C THR A 113 -16.91 -2.69 -10.26
N HIS A 114 -17.54 -3.73 -9.72
CA HIS A 114 -17.05 -5.10 -9.79
C HIS A 114 -16.83 -5.46 -11.28
N ASP A 115 -15.66 -5.14 -11.80
CA ASP A 115 -15.22 -5.40 -13.16
C ASP A 115 -13.94 -6.25 -13.13
N LEU A 116 -13.84 -7.16 -12.16
CA LEU A 116 -12.90 -8.26 -12.21
C LEU A 116 -13.53 -9.36 -13.06
N GLU A 117 -13.11 -9.42 -14.32
CA GLU A 117 -12.85 -10.64 -15.14
C GLU A 117 -12.95 -10.39 -16.65
N ASP A 118 -13.49 -9.25 -17.09
CA ASP A 118 -13.86 -9.07 -18.50
C ASP A 118 -13.08 -7.97 -19.23
N SER A 119 -11.81 -7.71 -18.88
CA SER A 119 -11.05 -6.60 -19.51
C SER A 119 -10.81 -6.83 -21.02
N TYR A 120 -10.48 -8.06 -21.44
CA TYR A 120 -10.24 -8.35 -22.86
C TYR A 120 -11.54 -8.51 -23.66
N SER A 121 -12.60 -9.03 -23.04
CA SER A 121 -13.93 -9.20 -23.66
C SER A 121 -14.71 -7.88 -23.70
N LYS A 122 -14.65 -7.02 -22.68
CA LYS A 122 -15.32 -5.70 -22.68
C LYS A 122 -14.71 -4.72 -23.67
N GLU A 123 -13.40 -4.76 -23.92
CA GLU A 123 -12.78 -3.88 -24.92
C GLU A 123 -13.27 -4.23 -26.33
N ALA A 124 -13.38 -5.53 -26.65
CA ALA A 124 -13.96 -6.01 -27.90
C ALA A 124 -15.48 -5.77 -27.99
N VAL A 125 -16.23 -6.01 -26.91
CA VAL A 125 -17.68 -5.76 -26.82
C VAL A 125 -17.98 -4.27 -26.92
N GLN A 126 -17.23 -3.41 -26.25
CA GLN A 126 -17.40 -1.95 -26.30
C GLN A 126 -17.01 -1.38 -27.67
N ALA A 127 -16.00 -1.95 -28.35
CA ALA A 127 -15.69 -1.58 -29.73
C ALA A 127 -16.81 -1.98 -30.70
N ALA A 128 -17.39 -3.18 -30.53
CA ALA A 128 -18.52 -3.65 -31.32
C ALA A 128 -19.79 -2.80 -31.07
N GLU A 129 -20.11 -2.49 -29.81
CA GLU A 129 -21.22 -1.61 -29.43
C GLU A 129 -21.06 -0.21 -30.02
N VAL A 130 -19.85 0.37 -29.94
CA VAL A 130 -19.55 1.67 -30.54
C VAL A 130 -19.67 1.62 -32.06
N ALA A 131 -19.25 0.53 -32.70
CA ALA A 131 -19.43 0.34 -34.13
C ALA A 131 -20.91 0.23 -34.53
N MET A 132 -21.73 -0.47 -33.75
CA MET A 132 -23.19 -0.55 -33.98
C MET A 132 -23.87 0.81 -33.80
N VAL A 133 -23.56 1.54 -32.72
CA VAL A 133 -24.12 2.88 -32.48
C VAL A 133 -23.70 3.84 -33.58
N LYS A 134 -22.42 3.80 -34.00
CA LYS A 134 -21.92 4.58 -35.13
C LYS A 134 -22.67 4.24 -36.42
N HIS A 135 -22.87 2.95 -36.70
CA HIS A 135 -23.59 2.51 -37.88
C HIS A 135 -25.05 3.00 -37.86
N PHE A 136 -25.76 2.79 -36.75
CA PHE A 136 -27.13 3.27 -36.57
C PHE A 136 -27.23 4.78 -36.79
N LEU A 137 -26.37 5.58 -36.15
CA LEU A 137 -26.38 7.03 -36.26
C LEU A 137 -26.08 7.51 -37.69
N LEU A 138 -25.19 6.84 -38.44
CA LEU A 138 -24.94 7.13 -39.85
C LEU A 138 -26.08 6.69 -40.77
N THR A 139 -26.87 5.68 -40.36
CA THR A 139 -28.03 5.20 -41.11
C THR A 139 -29.27 6.09 -40.90
N VAL A 140 -29.50 6.58 -39.67
CA VAL A 140 -30.70 7.37 -39.33
C VAL A 140 -30.49 8.88 -39.44
N CYS A 141 -29.25 9.35 -39.53
CA CYS A 141 -28.92 10.77 -39.56
C CYS A 141 -28.14 11.14 -40.83
N PRO A 142 -28.48 12.25 -41.51
CA PRO A 142 -27.68 12.76 -42.62
C PRO A 142 -26.22 13.03 -42.20
N SER A 143 -25.28 12.74 -43.10
CA SER A 143 -23.84 12.83 -42.82
C SER A 143 -23.40 14.23 -42.35
N GLU A 144 -24.04 15.31 -42.84
CA GLU A 144 -23.73 16.66 -42.38
C GLU A 144 -24.09 16.87 -40.90
N VAL A 145 -25.20 16.30 -40.43
CA VAL A 145 -25.66 16.42 -39.03
C VAL A 145 -24.78 15.57 -38.13
N TYR A 146 -24.45 14.36 -38.56
CA TYR A 146 -23.54 13.46 -37.83
C TYR A 146 -22.18 14.13 -37.58
N THR A 147 -21.61 14.73 -38.63
CA THR A 147 -20.32 15.42 -38.58
C THR A 147 -20.38 16.71 -37.76
N LYS A 148 -21.43 17.52 -37.92
CA LYS A 148 -21.63 18.77 -37.20
C LYS A 148 -21.77 18.56 -35.68
N LEU A 149 -22.42 17.47 -35.27
CA LEU A 149 -22.58 17.10 -33.86
C LEU A 149 -21.34 16.40 -33.27
N LYS A 150 -20.32 16.13 -34.09
CA LYS A 150 -19.04 15.53 -33.67
C LYS A 150 -19.21 14.18 -32.96
N PHE A 151 -20.13 13.35 -33.42
CA PHE A 151 -20.39 12.05 -32.79
C PHE A 151 -19.17 11.13 -32.79
N ASP A 152 -18.30 11.19 -33.81
CA ASP A 152 -17.04 10.43 -33.81
C ASP A 152 -16.13 10.80 -32.63
N ALA A 153 -16.03 12.09 -32.30
CA ALA A 153 -15.23 12.53 -31.14
C ALA A 153 -15.87 12.10 -29.82
N TYR A 154 -17.21 12.10 -29.75
CA TYR A 154 -17.97 11.67 -28.57
C TYR A 154 -17.88 10.16 -28.34
N LEU A 155 -18.06 9.36 -29.39
CA LEU A 155 -17.95 7.90 -29.33
C LEU A 155 -16.51 7.47 -29.00
N ALA A 156 -15.50 8.11 -29.59
CA ALA A 156 -14.10 7.88 -29.23
C ALA A 156 -13.79 8.22 -27.76
N GLN A 157 -14.49 9.19 -27.17
CA GLN A 157 -14.38 9.52 -25.75
C GLN A 157 -15.04 8.46 -24.85
N LEU A 158 -16.14 7.84 -25.30
CA LEU A 158 -16.81 6.75 -24.60
C LEU A 158 -16.00 5.45 -24.61
N SER A 159 -15.22 5.22 -25.66
CA SER A 159 -14.29 4.08 -25.78
C SER A 159 -13.03 4.20 -24.91
N LYS A 160 -12.74 5.38 -24.31
CA LYS A 160 -11.61 5.51 -23.38
C LYS A 160 -11.94 4.76 -22.08
N PRO A 161 -11.07 3.87 -21.59
CA PRO A 161 -11.32 3.12 -20.36
C PRO A 161 -11.71 4.06 -19.22
N LYS A 162 -12.91 3.89 -18.67
CA LYS A 162 -13.46 4.73 -17.58
C LYS A 162 -12.59 4.70 -16.30
N GLY A 163 -11.66 3.75 -16.20
CA GLY A 163 -10.73 3.58 -15.08
C GLY A 163 -9.47 4.46 -15.08
N ARG A 164 -9.20 5.23 -16.14
CA ARG A 164 -7.94 6.00 -16.29
C ARG A 164 -8.19 7.50 -16.16
N ARG A 165 -8.60 7.94 -14.97
CA ARG A 165 -8.72 9.35 -14.57
C ARG A 165 -8.04 9.56 -13.22
N ILE A 166 -7.76 10.81 -12.88
CA ILE A 166 -7.32 11.18 -11.53
C ILE A 166 -8.41 10.75 -10.53
N ASN A 167 -8.07 9.86 -9.60
CA ASN A 167 -8.97 9.33 -8.58
C ASN A 167 -8.22 8.95 -7.30
N LYS A 168 -8.96 8.86 -6.20
CA LYS A 168 -8.50 8.20 -4.97
C LYS A 168 -9.00 6.77 -4.96
N ASP A 169 -8.23 5.87 -4.37
CA ASP A 169 -8.73 4.53 -4.09
C ASP A 169 -9.91 4.59 -3.08
N GLU A 170 -10.68 3.51 -2.99
CA GLU A 170 -11.56 3.32 -1.84
C GLU A 170 -10.66 3.12 -0.57
N PRO A 171 -11.05 3.62 0.62
CA PRO A 171 -10.22 3.56 1.82
C PRO A 171 -9.52 2.23 2.13
N HIS A 172 -10.24 1.11 2.17
CA HIS A 172 -9.67 -0.20 2.47
C HIS A 172 -8.78 -0.70 1.34
N THR A 173 -9.13 -0.40 0.10
CA THR A 173 -8.27 -0.67 -1.07
C THR A 173 -6.97 0.14 -1.02
N GLY A 174 -7.05 1.42 -0.62
CA GLY A 174 -5.91 2.30 -0.45
C GLY A 174 -4.93 1.77 0.59
N GLU A 175 -5.43 1.48 1.80
CA GLU A 175 -4.64 0.91 2.90
C GLU A 175 -4.04 -0.47 2.53
N THR A 176 -4.79 -1.32 1.83
CA THR A 176 -4.28 -2.63 1.36
C THR A 176 -3.14 -2.45 0.36
N LYS A 177 -3.24 -1.51 -0.58
CA LYS A 177 -2.15 -1.21 -1.52
C LYS A 177 -0.92 -0.62 -0.84
N MET A 178 -1.12 0.17 0.22
CA MET A 178 -0.01 0.65 1.04
C MET A 178 0.69 -0.50 1.77
N ALA A 179 -0.08 -1.44 2.34
CA ALA A 179 0.46 -2.66 2.94
C ALA A 179 1.24 -3.50 1.92
N LEU A 180 0.68 -3.72 0.72
CA LEU A 180 1.37 -4.43 -0.37
C LEU A 180 2.70 -3.78 -0.73
N THR A 181 2.76 -2.45 -0.77
CA THR A 181 4.02 -1.76 -1.07
C THR A 181 5.04 -1.92 0.07
N CYS A 182 4.57 -1.92 1.33
CA CYS A 182 5.44 -2.21 2.47
C CYS A 182 5.98 -3.64 2.39
N LEU A 183 5.13 -4.61 2.02
CA LEU A 183 5.53 -6.00 1.87
C LEU A 183 6.53 -6.18 0.73
N ASP A 184 6.29 -5.61 -0.46
CA ASP A 184 7.26 -5.64 -1.58
C ASP A 184 8.63 -5.14 -1.14
N VAL A 185 8.67 -4.01 -0.43
CA VAL A 185 9.92 -3.44 0.11
C VAL A 185 10.63 -4.38 1.08
N LEU A 186 9.89 -5.19 1.84
CA LEU A 186 10.43 -6.08 2.87
C LEU A 186 10.76 -7.49 2.35
N THR A 187 10.17 -7.92 1.22
CA THR A 187 10.31 -9.28 0.69
C THR A 187 11.09 -9.36 -0.61
N GLU A 188 11.16 -8.27 -1.38
CA GLU A 188 11.90 -8.25 -2.63
C GLU A 188 13.37 -7.87 -2.45
N LYS A 189 14.17 -8.21 -3.47
CA LYS A 189 15.61 -7.90 -3.47
C LYS A 189 15.84 -6.41 -3.22
N THR A 190 16.59 -6.11 -2.16
CA THR A 190 16.88 -4.72 -1.79
C THR A 190 17.75 -4.05 -2.85
N ASP A 191 17.21 -3.00 -3.47
CA ASP A 191 17.95 -2.06 -4.30
C ASP A 191 17.97 -0.66 -3.65
N ARG A 192 18.83 0.22 -4.16
CA ARG A 192 19.03 1.58 -3.61
C ARG A 192 17.72 2.39 -3.49
N LYS A 193 16.72 2.13 -4.34
CA LYS A 193 15.44 2.83 -4.32
C LYS A 193 14.54 2.22 -3.24
N ARG A 194 14.41 0.89 -3.18
CA ARG A 194 13.68 0.18 -2.11
C ARG A 194 14.23 0.52 -0.73
N THR A 195 15.55 0.66 -0.58
CA THR A 195 16.19 1.07 0.69
C THR A 195 15.63 2.38 1.25
N ARG A 196 15.18 3.31 0.39
CA ARG A 196 14.62 4.61 0.83
C ARG A 196 13.27 4.48 1.53
N LEU A 197 12.56 3.37 1.32
CA LEU A 197 11.26 3.09 1.90
C LEU A 197 11.30 2.03 3.01
N LEU A 198 12.44 1.38 3.26
CA LEU A 198 12.58 0.35 4.31
C LEU A 198 12.12 0.86 5.68
N THR A 199 12.52 2.05 6.08
CA THR A 199 12.10 2.64 7.38
C THR A 199 10.60 2.87 7.43
N TYR A 200 9.99 3.31 6.32
CA TYR A 200 8.54 3.48 6.24
C TYR A 200 7.84 2.13 6.36
N ALA A 201 8.27 1.14 5.57
CA ALA A 201 7.69 -0.19 5.51
C ALA A 201 7.71 -0.88 6.89
N ARG A 202 8.87 -0.92 7.56
CA ARG A 202 8.99 -1.50 8.90
C ARG A 202 8.11 -0.81 9.94
N LYS A 203 7.98 0.53 9.84
CA LYS A 203 7.26 1.33 10.83
C LYS A 203 5.74 1.25 10.67
N TYR A 204 5.24 1.15 9.43
CA TYR A 204 3.82 1.36 9.14
C TYR A 204 3.10 0.16 8.51
N LEU A 205 3.79 -0.95 8.21
CA LEU A 205 3.14 -2.17 7.69
C LEU A 205 1.93 -2.58 8.55
N ILE A 206 2.12 -2.76 9.86
CA ILE A 206 1.05 -3.17 10.79
C ILE A 206 -0.06 -2.11 10.86
N ASN A 207 0.28 -0.82 10.82
CA ASN A 207 -0.72 0.25 10.82
C ASN A 207 -1.63 0.20 9.58
N HIS A 208 -1.07 -0.10 8.41
CA HIS A 208 -1.86 -0.29 7.20
C HIS A 208 -2.73 -1.55 7.32
N LEU A 209 -2.14 -2.69 7.68
CA LEU A 209 -2.86 -3.96 7.81
C LEU A 209 -3.99 -3.90 8.85
N SER A 210 -3.81 -3.20 9.96
CA SER A 210 -4.82 -3.08 11.03
C SER A 210 -5.98 -2.14 10.65
N THR A 211 -5.77 -1.18 9.76
CA THR A 211 -6.81 -0.23 9.30
C THR A 211 -7.80 -0.88 8.31
N VAL A 212 -7.40 -1.98 7.66
CA VAL A 212 -8.22 -2.66 6.66
C VAL A 212 -9.34 -3.46 7.34
N ASP A 213 -10.57 -3.26 6.86
CA ASP A 213 -11.67 -4.19 7.04
C ASP A 213 -11.60 -5.22 5.90
N LEU A 214 -11.35 -6.48 6.25
CA LEU A 214 -11.13 -7.56 5.30
C LEU A 214 -12.40 -7.92 4.50
N ALA A 215 -13.59 -7.58 5.02
CA ALA A 215 -14.84 -7.79 4.30
C ALA A 215 -15.04 -6.79 3.15
N LEU A 216 -14.39 -5.62 3.23
CA LEU A 216 -14.50 -4.53 2.25
C LEU A 216 -13.29 -4.44 1.31
N ALA A 217 -12.22 -5.18 1.60
CA ALA A 217 -11.01 -5.19 0.80
C ALA A 217 -11.15 -6.05 -0.47
N ASP A 218 -10.53 -5.58 -1.55
CA ASP A 218 -10.47 -6.29 -2.83
C ASP A 218 -9.80 -7.67 -2.69
N ILE A 219 -10.44 -8.71 -3.24
CA ILE A 219 -10.01 -10.11 -3.10
C ILE A 219 -8.61 -10.32 -3.69
N ALA A 220 -8.34 -9.77 -4.88
CA ALA A 220 -7.03 -9.90 -5.52
C ALA A 220 -5.93 -9.17 -4.74
N CYS A 221 -6.26 -8.05 -4.10
CA CYS A 221 -5.33 -7.39 -3.20
C CYS A 221 -5.09 -8.21 -1.93
N LYS A 222 -6.12 -8.86 -1.36
CA LYS A 222 -5.99 -9.73 -0.18
C LYS A 222 -5.10 -10.93 -0.45
N SER A 223 -5.31 -11.62 -1.56
CA SER A 223 -4.52 -12.79 -1.94
C SER A 223 -3.04 -12.44 -2.12
N ALA A 224 -2.76 -11.32 -2.80
CA ALA A 224 -1.40 -10.80 -2.95
C ALA A 224 -0.75 -10.45 -1.60
N VAL A 225 -1.51 -9.88 -0.65
CA VAL A 225 -0.99 -9.62 0.70
C VAL A 225 -0.62 -10.93 1.39
N GLY A 226 -1.47 -11.96 1.30
CA GLY A 226 -1.21 -13.25 1.94
C GLY A 226 0.05 -13.94 1.45
N VAL A 227 0.28 -13.93 0.13
CA VAL A 227 1.51 -14.48 -0.48
C VAL A 227 2.75 -13.76 0.07
N LEU A 228 2.75 -12.43 0.11
CA LEU A 228 3.90 -11.67 0.59
C LEU A 228 4.05 -11.72 2.12
N LEU A 229 2.97 -11.82 2.89
CA LEU A 229 3.04 -12.06 4.33
C LEU A 229 3.67 -13.40 4.63
N ALA A 230 3.24 -14.47 3.97
CA ALA A 230 3.86 -15.77 4.11
C ALA A 230 5.36 -15.69 3.80
N LYS A 231 5.72 -15.11 2.64
CA LYS A 231 7.11 -14.86 2.24
C LYS A 231 7.92 -14.09 3.30
N LEU A 232 7.34 -13.07 3.91
CA LEU A 232 7.99 -12.24 4.94
C LEU A 232 8.44 -13.05 6.16
N PHE A 233 7.65 -14.05 6.54
CA PHE A 233 7.89 -14.86 7.74
C PHE A 233 8.53 -16.22 7.46
N THR A 234 8.61 -16.68 6.21
CA THR A 234 9.21 -17.98 5.87
C THR A 234 10.55 -17.86 5.15
N GLU A 235 10.82 -16.77 4.43
CA GLU A 235 12.10 -16.58 3.74
C GLU A 235 13.12 -15.84 4.62
N GLY A 236 14.29 -16.46 4.84
CA GLY A 236 15.37 -15.90 5.66
C GLY A 236 15.81 -14.50 5.24
N SER A 237 15.91 -14.21 3.94
CA SER A 237 16.26 -12.86 3.47
C SER A 237 15.21 -11.80 3.81
N SER A 238 13.93 -12.18 3.79
CA SER A 238 12.83 -11.28 4.14
C SER A 238 12.79 -11.05 5.66
N ILE A 239 13.04 -12.10 6.45
CA ILE A 239 13.20 -12.01 7.90
C ILE A 239 14.37 -11.08 8.25
N ASP A 240 15.52 -11.21 7.59
CA ASP A 240 16.68 -10.35 7.82
C ASP A 240 16.38 -8.89 7.53
N ILE A 241 15.62 -8.63 6.46
CA ILE A 241 15.14 -7.29 6.15
C ILE A 241 14.16 -6.83 7.23
N LEU A 242 13.18 -7.63 7.63
CA LEU A 242 12.22 -7.26 8.69
C LEU A 242 12.91 -6.90 10.00
N LEU A 243 13.86 -7.73 10.43
CA LEU A 243 14.54 -7.64 11.71
C LEU A 243 15.76 -6.71 11.73
N HIS A 244 16.10 -6.12 10.58
CA HIS A 244 17.25 -5.23 10.43
C HIS A 244 18.59 -5.93 10.76
N CYS A 245 18.81 -7.10 10.16
CA CYS A 245 20.03 -7.90 10.32
C CYS A 245 21.21 -7.43 9.46
N ALA A 246 20.97 -6.47 8.55
CA ALA A 246 22.03 -5.93 7.69
C ALA A 246 23.04 -5.10 8.50
N GLU A 247 24.29 -5.57 8.59
CA GLU A 247 25.35 -4.91 9.35
C GLU A 247 25.84 -3.58 8.76
N SER A 248 25.49 -3.27 7.51
CA SER A 248 25.94 -2.05 6.83
C SER A 248 25.45 -0.76 7.51
N VAL A 249 24.48 -0.87 8.42
CA VAL A 249 23.99 0.22 9.26
C VAL A 249 23.71 -0.35 10.66
N ASP A 250 24.60 -0.13 11.63
CA ASP A 250 24.32 -0.52 13.01
C ASP A 250 23.33 0.47 13.66
N ASP A 251 22.10 0.01 13.94
CA ASP A 251 21.08 0.79 14.65
C ASP A 251 20.42 -0.06 15.76
N PRO A 252 21.04 -0.09 16.96
CA PRO A 252 20.51 -0.84 18.11
C PRO A 252 19.15 -0.33 18.58
N ASN A 253 18.87 0.97 18.41
CA ASN A 253 17.60 1.56 18.80
C ASN A 253 16.45 1.08 17.90
N LEU A 254 16.72 0.94 16.60
CA LEU A 254 15.77 0.34 15.67
C LEU A 254 15.52 -1.13 16.00
N ARG A 255 16.56 -1.94 16.26
CA ARG A 255 16.39 -3.36 16.64
C ARG A 255 15.64 -3.54 17.95
N TYR A 256 15.89 -2.68 18.94
CA TYR A 256 15.08 -2.64 20.16
C TYR A 256 13.60 -2.37 19.89
N LYS A 257 13.29 -1.38 19.03
CA LYS A 257 11.90 -1.09 18.64
C LYS A 257 11.26 -2.27 17.93
N ILE A 258 11.96 -2.88 16.97
CA ILE A 258 11.49 -4.07 16.24
C ILE A 258 11.15 -5.19 17.22
N ARG A 259 12.06 -5.55 18.14
CA ARG A 259 11.79 -6.55 19.19
C ARG A 259 10.56 -6.21 20.00
N ARG A 260 10.41 -4.95 20.42
CA ARG A 260 9.22 -4.53 21.17
C ARG A 260 7.92 -4.69 20.38
N TYR A 261 7.94 -4.39 19.09
CA TYR A 261 6.76 -4.53 18.23
C TYR A 261 6.34 -5.98 17.97
N TRP A 262 7.30 -6.90 17.89
CA TRP A 262 7.04 -8.28 17.48
C TRP A 262 7.00 -9.29 18.63
N LEU A 263 7.76 -9.07 19.71
CA LEU A 263 7.89 -10.01 20.83
C LEU A 263 7.20 -9.52 22.10
N TYR A 264 7.15 -8.21 22.36
CA TYR A 264 6.67 -7.67 23.64
C TYR A 264 5.23 -7.12 23.57
N SER A 265 4.62 -7.12 22.39
CA SER A 265 3.20 -6.86 22.18
C SER A 265 2.61 -7.92 21.27
N ASN A 266 1.34 -8.23 21.47
CA ASN A 266 0.59 -9.14 20.61
C ASN A 266 -0.15 -8.39 19.50
N ASP A 267 -0.17 -7.05 19.48
CA ASP A 267 -0.94 -6.27 18.50
C ASP A 267 -0.53 -6.57 17.05
N SER A 268 0.78 -6.62 16.81
CA SER A 268 1.34 -6.92 15.48
C SER A 268 1.02 -8.35 15.07
N VAL A 269 1.22 -9.30 15.98
CA VAL A 269 0.97 -10.73 15.75
C VAL A 269 -0.50 -10.98 15.49
N ASN A 270 -1.39 -10.51 16.35
CA ASN A 270 -2.84 -10.57 16.20
C ASN A 270 -3.31 -9.96 14.86
N THR A 271 -2.67 -8.88 14.42
CA THR A 271 -2.97 -8.30 13.11
C THR A 271 -2.63 -9.28 11.99
N ILE A 272 -1.46 -9.94 12.02
CA ILE A 272 -1.09 -10.93 11.01
C ILE A 272 -2.01 -12.16 11.06
N LEU A 273 -2.30 -12.68 12.24
CA LEU A 273 -3.21 -13.81 12.44
C LEU A 273 -4.60 -13.52 11.89
N ARG A 274 -5.12 -12.31 12.14
CA ARG A 274 -6.41 -11.85 11.56
C ARG A 274 -6.40 -11.90 10.04
N TRP A 275 -5.29 -11.53 9.39
CA TRP A 275 -5.17 -11.61 7.94
C TRP A 275 -5.12 -13.07 7.46
N PHE A 276 -4.33 -13.95 8.10
CA PHE A 276 -4.28 -15.36 7.74
C PHE A 276 -5.57 -16.14 8.03
N GLY A 277 -6.42 -15.64 8.92
CA GLY A 277 -7.76 -16.19 9.16
C GLY A 277 -8.77 -15.94 8.03
N ASP A 278 -8.48 -15.04 7.07
CA ASP A 278 -9.35 -14.78 5.93
C ASP A 278 -8.99 -15.70 4.74
N SER A 279 -9.96 -16.48 4.27
CA SER A 279 -9.74 -17.47 3.21
C SER A 279 -9.24 -16.88 1.89
N ALA A 280 -9.59 -15.62 1.58
CA ALA A 280 -9.12 -14.95 0.37
C ALA A 280 -7.66 -14.49 0.49
N VAL A 281 -7.15 -14.29 1.70
CA VAL A 281 -5.73 -14.00 1.92
C VAL A 281 -4.89 -15.24 1.63
N THR A 282 -5.36 -16.42 2.01
CA THR A 282 -4.60 -17.67 1.84
C THR A 282 -4.78 -18.34 0.47
N SER A 283 -5.67 -17.84 -0.39
CA SER A 283 -6.13 -18.56 -1.59
C SER A 283 -5.06 -18.78 -2.65
N GLU A 284 -4.09 -17.88 -2.78
CA GLU A 284 -3.02 -17.94 -3.79
C GLU A 284 -1.69 -18.49 -3.26
N ILE A 285 -1.66 -19.02 -2.03
CA ILE A 285 -0.47 -19.65 -1.46
C ILE A 285 -0.37 -21.08 -2.02
N THR A 286 0.50 -21.25 -3.03
CA THR A 286 0.64 -22.50 -3.80
C THR A 286 1.66 -23.47 -3.22
N ASP A 287 2.70 -22.98 -2.55
CA ASP A 287 3.71 -23.82 -1.92
C ASP A 287 3.11 -24.62 -0.75
N THR A 288 3.30 -25.94 -0.77
CA THR A 288 2.67 -26.86 0.19
C THR A 288 3.21 -26.67 1.61
N ALA A 289 4.52 -26.46 1.77
CA ALA A 289 5.13 -26.26 3.08
C ALA A 289 4.65 -24.94 3.71
N THR A 290 4.65 -23.87 2.92
CA THR A 290 4.15 -22.55 3.31
C THR A 290 2.67 -22.60 3.66
N ARG A 291 1.84 -23.31 2.88
CA ARG A 291 0.42 -23.47 3.19
C ARG A 291 0.19 -24.23 4.50
N ALA A 292 0.97 -25.29 4.75
CA ALA A 292 0.90 -26.05 6.00
C ALA A 292 1.28 -25.17 7.20
N TRP A 293 2.32 -24.34 7.06
CA TRP A 293 2.71 -23.37 8.08
C TRP A 293 1.64 -22.29 8.31
N VAL A 294 1.05 -21.71 7.25
CA VAL A 294 -0.05 -20.75 7.41
C VAL A 294 -1.24 -21.38 8.12
N ALA A 295 -1.57 -22.64 7.80
CA ALA A 295 -2.65 -23.36 8.47
C ALA A 295 -2.35 -23.66 9.95
N SER A 296 -1.09 -23.95 10.31
CA SER A 296 -0.71 -24.13 11.72
C SER A 296 -0.79 -22.81 12.49
N VAL A 297 -0.27 -21.73 11.90
CA VAL A 297 -0.31 -20.38 12.49
C VAL A 297 -1.75 -19.87 12.65
N ALA A 298 -2.63 -20.16 11.70
CA ALA A 298 -4.05 -19.79 11.79
C ALA A 298 -4.84 -20.66 12.79
N SER A 299 -4.26 -21.75 13.31
CA SER A 299 -4.88 -22.56 14.36
C SER A 299 -4.61 -21.95 15.74
N GLU A 300 -5.67 -21.76 16.54
CA GLU A 300 -5.66 -20.89 17.73
C GLU A 300 -4.82 -21.38 18.92
N ALA A 301 -4.20 -22.57 18.88
CA ALA A 301 -3.56 -23.16 20.06
C ALA A 301 -2.22 -22.49 20.43
N GLU A 302 -1.37 -22.17 19.45
CA GLU A 302 -0.01 -21.62 19.63
C GLU A 302 0.35 -20.60 18.54
N SER A 303 -0.64 -19.93 17.98
CA SER A 303 -0.55 -19.06 16.79
C SER A 303 0.55 -17.99 16.89
N ASP A 304 0.77 -17.44 18.07
CA ASP A 304 1.80 -16.42 18.34
C ASP A 304 3.22 -16.97 18.27
N GLU A 305 3.41 -18.18 18.79
CA GLU A 305 4.69 -18.88 18.78
C GLU A 305 5.04 -19.29 17.36
N ASP A 306 4.10 -19.93 16.68
CA ASP A 306 4.31 -20.47 15.34
C ASP A 306 4.58 -19.38 14.30
N LEU A 307 3.99 -18.19 14.46
CA LEU A 307 4.27 -17.05 13.57
C LEU A 307 5.73 -16.58 13.72
N MET A 308 6.23 -16.49 14.95
CA MET A 308 7.55 -15.90 15.24
C MET A 308 8.68 -16.91 15.31
N ARG A 309 8.38 -18.21 15.31
CA ARG A 309 9.38 -19.30 15.35
C ARG A 309 10.43 -19.19 14.23
N PRO A 310 10.08 -18.98 12.94
CA PRO A 310 11.08 -18.85 11.89
C PRO A 310 12.04 -17.67 12.12
N ALA A 311 11.52 -16.57 12.65
CA ALA A 311 12.33 -15.39 12.99
C ALA A 311 13.28 -15.67 14.16
N ALA A 312 12.84 -16.41 15.17
CA ALA A 312 13.68 -16.83 16.28
C ALA A 312 14.78 -17.80 15.84
N GLU A 313 14.45 -18.77 14.98
CA GLU A 313 15.43 -19.69 14.37
C GLU A 313 16.47 -18.94 13.54
N ARG A 314 16.03 -17.98 12.72
CA ARG A 314 16.94 -17.13 11.95
C ARG A 314 17.90 -16.35 12.86
N MET A 315 17.40 -15.81 13.98
CA MET A 315 18.23 -15.12 14.97
C MET A 315 19.19 -16.07 15.70
N ALA A 316 18.81 -17.32 15.93
CA ALA A 316 19.70 -18.33 16.49
C ALA A 316 20.85 -18.67 15.53
N VAL A 317 20.59 -18.78 14.22
CA VAL A 317 21.65 -18.97 13.21
C VAL A 317 22.63 -17.80 13.24
N HIS A 318 22.12 -16.57 13.18
CA HIS A 318 22.94 -15.38 13.29
C HIS A 318 23.76 -15.34 14.60
N PHE A 319 23.15 -15.68 15.73
CA PHE A 319 23.84 -15.64 17.03
C PHE A 319 24.92 -16.73 17.18
N LEU A 320 24.68 -17.95 16.70
CA LEU A 320 25.51 -19.12 16.99
C LEU A 320 26.47 -19.52 15.86
N GLN A 321 26.14 -19.18 14.61
CA GLN A 321 26.83 -19.71 13.43
C GLN A 321 27.50 -18.64 12.57
N GLU A 322 27.10 -17.37 12.72
CA GLU A 322 27.61 -16.26 11.91
C GLU A 322 28.40 -15.27 12.78
N ALA A 323 29.51 -14.76 12.23
CA ALA A 323 30.31 -13.75 12.91
C ALA A 323 29.69 -12.37 12.68
N HIS A 324 29.31 -11.70 13.78
CA HIS A 324 28.70 -10.37 13.75
C HIS A 324 29.35 -9.39 14.73
N SER A 325 29.01 -8.11 14.58
CA SER A 325 29.34 -7.10 15.59
C SER A 325 28.77 -7.46 16.97
N GLU A 326 29.48 -7.10 18.05
CA GLU A 326 29.03 -7.34 19.44
C GLU A 326 27.62 -6.77 19.70
N SER A 327 27.36 -5.59 19.14
CA SER A 327 26.07 -4.90 19.16
C SER A 327 24.94 -5.76 18.60
N PHE A 328 25.15 -6.33 17.41
CA PHE A 328 24.17 -7.20 16.77
C PHE A 328 24.03 -8.54 17.49
N THR A 329 25.14 -9.17 17.89
CA THR A 329 25.14 -10.44 18.64
C THR A 329 24.30 -10.32 19.92
N LYS A 330 24.43 -9.20 20.64
CA LYS A 330 23.60 -8.90 21.82
C LYS A 330 22.12 -8.77 21.45
N ASP A 331 21.78 -8.09 20.36
CA ASP A 331 20.40 -7.94 19.93
C ASP A 331 19.77 -9.28 19.47
N ALA A 332 20.54 -10.13 18.77
CA ALA A 332 20.10 -11.48 18.39
C ALA A 332 19.82 -12.33 19.63
N PHE A 333 20.72 -12.31 20.62
CA PHE A 333 20.49 -12.96 21.92
C PHE A 333 19.22 -12.44 22.61
N LEU A 334 19.04 -11.11 22.68
CA LEU A 334 17.86 -10.50 23.31
C LEU A 334 16.56 -10.81 22.55
N PHE A 335 16.62 -11.04 21.24
CA PHE A 335 15.48 -11.50 20.44
C PHE A 335 15.09 -12.92 20.85
N ILE A 336 16.06 -13.85 20.85
CA ILE A 336 15.85 -15.26 21.24
C ILE A 336 15.33 -15.36 22.67
N ALA A 337 15.96 -14.66 23.62
CA ALA A 337 15.53 -14.64 25.01
C ALA A 337 14.11 -14.06 25.16
N GLY A 338 13.78 -13.02 24.37
CA GLY A 338 12.43 -12.45 24.31
C GLY A 338 11.39 -13.46 23.82
N PHE A 339 11.72 -14.23 22.77
CA PHE A 339 10.86 -15.27 22.23
C PHE A 339 10.62 -16.41 23.24
N VAL A 340 11.69 -16.95 23.83
CA VAL A 340 11.61 -18.02 24.84
C VAL A 340 10.76 -17.59 26.05
N ASN A 341 10.94 -16.35 26.51
CA ASN A 341 10.12 -15.81 27.60
C ASN A 341 8.64 -15.70 27.22
N LYS A 342 8.33 -15.24 26.00
CA LYS A 342 6.95 -15.16 25.51
C LYS A 342 6.28 -16.54 25.50
N VAL A 343 6.95 -17.55 24.94
CA VAL A 343 6.47 -18.94 24.91
C VAL A 343 6.27 -19.49 26.34
N SER A 344 7.27 -19.32 27.20
CA SER A 344 7.22 -19.81 28.59
C SER A 344 6.07 -19.17 29.38
N SER A 345 5.82 -17.88 29.20
CA SER A 345 4.70 -17.18 29.84
C SER A 345 3.33 -17.65 29.33
N ALA A 346 3.22 -17.97 28.04
CA ALA A 346 1.99 -18.52 27.46
C ALA A 346 1.67 -19.91 28.05
N LEU A 347 2.69 -20.77 28.18
CA LEU A 347 2.55 -22.10 28.78
C LEU A 347 2.11 -22.02 30.25
N LEU A 348 2.68 -21.10 31.03
CA LEU A 348 2.28 -20.90 32.42
C LEU A 348 0.81 -20.45 32.55
N ASN A 349 0.37 -19.50 31.70
CA ASN A 349 -1.01 -19.05 31.70
C ASN A 349 -2.00 -20.18 31.32
N GLN A 350 -1.65 -21.05 30.37
CA GLN A 350 -2.49 -22.20 30.01
C GLN A 350 -2.61 -23.21 31.17
N LEU A 351 -1.53 -23.44 31.91
CA LEU A 351 -1.55 -24.33 33.08
C LEU A 351 -2.36 -23.76 34.25
N GLU A 352 -2.36 -22.44 34.45
CA GLU A 352 -3.22 -21.78 35.45
C GLU A 352 -4.71 -21.88 35.10
N ILE A 353 -5.08 -21.72 33.82
CA ILE A 353 -6.47 -21.86 33.35
C ILE A 353 -7.00 -23.30 33.54
N LEU A 354 -6.14 -24.31 33.37
CA LEU A 354 -6.50 -25.72 33.59
C LEU A 354 -6.55 -26.11 35.08
N ALA A 355 -6.12 -25.23 35.98
CA ALA A 355 -6.05 -25.45 37.42
C ALA A 355 -7.16 -24.72 38.21
N GLU A 356 -8.03 -23.93 37.57
CA GLU A 356 -9.25 -23.39 38.20
C GLU A 356 -10.38 -24.46 38.19
N PRO A 357 -10.98 -24.80 39.35
CA PRO A 357 -11.95 -25.89 39.51
C PRO A 357 -13.36 -25.61 38.95
#